data_AF-A0A0F8YLR2-F1
#
_entry.id   AF-A0A0F8YLR2-F1
#
_cell.length_a   1.000
_cell.length_b   1.000
_cell.length_c   1.000
_cell.angle_alpha   90.00
_cell.angle_beta   90.00
_cell.angle_gamma   90.00
#
_symmetry.space_group_name_H-M   'P 1'
#
loop_
_entity.id
_entity.type
_entity.pdbx_description
1 polymer ?
#
loop_
_entity_poly.entity_id
_entity_poly.type
_entity_poly.pdbx_seq_one_letter_code
_entity_poly.pdbx_strand_id
1 'polypeptide(L)'
;MPYQIIQNKTLPADAPAGGSALFELSGSTLRLKAVADDHLRIETMQDGKSLRLNSRNVTQATGDHTAVSIKPNKSADGTGSVTGLEVSPRFAAGSGGGNLRAILADPVLKASTGDLTGQVVAVECNI
;
A
#
# COMPACT_ATOMS: atom_id res chain seq x y z
N MET A 1 -0.76 -17.32 21.21
CA MET A 1 -2.20 -17.07 21.02
C MET A 1 -2.65 -17.87 19.80
N PRO A 2 -3.70 -18.69 19.88
CA PRO A 2 -4.15 -19.43 18.70
C PRO A 2 -4.68 -18.43 17.68
N TYR A 3 -4.04 -18.36 16.52
CA TYR A 3 -4.51 -17.57 15.39
C TYR A 3 -5.55 -18.40 14.64
N GLN A 4 -6.67 -17.79 14.28
CA GLN A 4 -7.66 -18.41 13.43
C GLN A 4 -7.30 -18.13 11.97
N ILE A 5 -6.86 -19.16 11.26
CA ILE A 5 -6.77 -19.14 9.80
C ILE A 5 -8.20 -19.08 9.27
N ILE A 6 -8.53 -18.05 8.48
CA ILE A 6 -9.75 -18.09 7.68
C ILE A 6 -9.54 -19.16 6.62
N GLN A 7 -10.01 -20.37 6.93
CA GLN A 7 -10.46 -21.32 5.93
C GLN A 7 -11.74 -20.75 5.33
N ASN A 8 -11.89 -20.87 4.00
CA ASN A 8 -13.03 -20.41 3.22
C ASN A 8 -14.36 -20.77 3.91
N LYS A 9 -14.87 -19.87 4.75
CA LYS A 9 -16.18 -20.04 5.39
C LYS A 9 -17.14 -19.77 4.25
N THR A 10 -17.81 -20.83 3.80
CA THR A 10 -18.84 -20.86 2.74
C THR A 10 -19.22 -19.46 2.30
N LEU A 11 -18.80 -19.09 1.08
CA LEU A 11 -19.24 -17.87 0.42
C LEU A 11 -20.73 -17.65 0.75
N PRO A 12 -21.13 -16.44 1.19
CA PRO A 12 -22.54 -16.16 1.45
C PRO A 12 -23.39 -16.65 0.27
N ALA A 13 -24.56 -17.21 0.53
CA ALA A 13 -25.45 -17.72 -0.51
C ALA A 13 -25.82 -16.63 -1.57
N ASP A 14 -25.59 -15.36 -1.23
CA ASP A 14 -25.77 -14.19 -2.08
C ASP A 14 -24.49 -13.71 -2.78
N ALA A 15 -23.40 -14.50 -2.79
CA ALA A 15 -22.26 -14.21 -3.64
C ALA A 15 -22.76 -14.20 -5.09
N PRO A 16 -22.64 -13.07 -5.83
CA PRO A 16 -23.12 -12.97 -7.20
C PRO A 16 -22.59 -14.15 -8.00
N ALA A 17 -23.44 -14.77 -8.83
CA ALA A 17 -23.02 -15.86 -9.71
C ALA A 17 -21.86 -15.35 -10.59
N GLY A 18 -20.62 -15.68 -10.20
CA GLY A 18 -19.40 -15.03 -10.69
C GLY A 18 -18.37 -14.61 -9.62
N GLY A 19 -18.65 -14.84 -8.32
CA GLY A 19 -17.82 -14.42 -7.18
C GLY A 19 -16.35 -14.84 -7.30
N SER A 20 -15.46 -13.85 -7.51
CA SER A 20 -14.02 -14.09 -7.60
C SER A 20 -13.41 -14.37 -6.22
N ALA A 21 -12.41 -15.24 -6.14
CA ALA A 21 -11.71 -15.54 -4.89
C ALA A 21 -11.06 -14.29 -4.29
N LEU A 22 -11.33 -14.02 -3.01
CA LEU A 22 -10.75 -12.88 -2.26
C LEU A 22 -9.24 -13.03 -2.01
N PHE A 23 -8.79 -14.29 -1.91
CA PHE A 23 -7.38 -14.66 -1.82
C PHE A 23 -7.10 -15.68 -2.93
N GLU A 24 -6.21 -15.34 -3.86
CA GLU A 24 -5.85 -16.20 -4.98
C GLU A 24 -4.34 -16.39 -5.02
N LEU A 25 -3.88 -17.63 -4.92
CA LEU A 25 -2.51 -18.00 -5.25
C LEU A 25 -2.46 -18.45 -6.71
N SER A 26 -1.76 -17.69 -7.54
CA SER A 26 -1.59 -17.95 -8.97
C SER A 26 -0.11 -18.09 -9.28
N GLY A 27 0.34 -19.33 -9.47
CA GLY A 27 1.78 -19.65 -9.48
C GLY A 27 2.43 -19.23 -8.17
N SER A 28 3.43 -18.35 -8.24
CA SER A 28 4.14 -17.78 -7.09
C SER A 28 3.57 -16.43 -6.60
N THR A 29 2.44 -15.98 -7.14
CA THR A 29 1.84 -14.68 -6.81
C THR A 29 0.62 -14.87 -5.94
N LEU A 30 0.63 -14.28 -4.74
CA LEU A 30 -0.58 -14.10 -3.94
C LEU A 30 -1.28 -12.80 -4.35
N ARG A 31 -2.57 -12.89 -4.67
CA ARG A 31 -3.44 -11.75 -4.96
C ARG A 31 -4.49 -11.61 -3.86
N LEU A 32 -4.68 -10.37 -3.42
CA LEU A 32 -5.76 -9.95 -2.54
C LEU A 32 -6.75 -9.14 -3.38
N LYS A 33 -8.03 -9.51 -3.35
CA LYS A 33 -9.07 -8.86 -4.15
C LYS A 33 -10.16 -8.29 -3.26
N ALA A 34 -10.76 -7.19 -3.69
CA ALA A 34 -12.02 -6.70 -3.15
C ALA A 34 -13.21 -7.45 -3.80
N VAL A 35 -14.37 -7.41 -3.16
CA VAL A 35 -15.64 -7.76 -3.81
C VAL A 35 -16.01 -6.68 -4.83
N ALA A 36 -16.85 -7.02 -5.82
CA ALA A 36 -17.13 -6.15 -6.98
C ALA A 36 -17.62 -4.73 -6.63
N ASP A 37 -18.38 -4.60 -5.53
CA ASP A 37 -19.03 -3.35 -5.14
C ASP A 37 -18.43 -2.71 -3.87
N ASP A 38 -17.21 -3.11 -3.47
CA ASP A 38 -16.56 -2.56 -2.27
C ASP A 38 -15.03 -2.41 -2.47
N HIS A 39 -14.39 -1.73 -1.51
CA HIS A 39 -12.95 -1.52 -1.48
C HIS A 39 -12.22 -2.64 -0.73
N LEU A 40 -10.98 -2.92 -1.15
CA LEU A 40 -10.06 -3.70 -0.33
C LEU A 40 -9.56 -2.82 0.82
N ARG A 41 -9.77 -3.25 2.07
CA ARG A 41 -9.22 -2.60 3.27
C ARG A 41 -8.14 -3.47 3.90
N ILE A 42 -7.03 -2.84 4.27
CA ILE A 42 -5.93 -3.47 5.00
C ILE A 42 -5.69 -2.66 6.27
N GLU A 43 -6.01 -3.26 7.41
CA GLU A 43 -6.04 -2.57 8.71
C GLU A 43 -5.21 -3.35 9.74
N THR A 44 -4.57 -2.63 10.65
CA THR A 44 -3.93 -3.25 11.83
C THR A 44 -4.94 -3.32 12.97
N MET A 45 -5.10 -4.49 13.59
CA MET A 45 -6.14 -4.72 14.61
C MET A 45 -5.81 -4.17 16.01
N GLN A 46 -4.60 -3.66 16.23
CA GLN A 46 -4.12 -3.25 17.54
C GLN A 46 -3.26 -1.99 17.45
N ASP A 47 -3.24 -1.25 18.55
CA ASP A 47 -2.41 -0.07 18.71
C ASP A 47 -0.91 -0.42 18.66
N GLY A 48 -0.12 0.56 18.23
CA GLY A 48 1.33 0.41 18.09
C GLY A 48 1.75 -0.59 17.00
N LYS A 49 0.84 -0.99 16.11
CA LYS A 49 1.14 -1.79 14.92
C LYS A 49 1.20 -0.90 13.68
N SER A 50 1.90 -1.38 12.66
CA SER A 50 2.04 -0.67 11.39
C SER A 50 1.93 -1.65 10.24
N LEU A 51 1.26 -1.23 9.16
CA LEU A 51 1.39 -1.89 7.87
C LEU A 51 2.77 -1.58 7.29
N ARG A 52 3.51 -2.61 6.89
CA ARG A 52 4.82 -2.48 6.24
C ARG A 52 4.75 -3.12 4.86
N LEU A 53 5.06 -2.33 3.83
CA LEU A 53 5.04 -2.78 2.44
C LEU A 53 6.47 -2.77 1.90
N ASN A 54 6.95 -3.93 1.42
CA ASN A 54 8.32 -4.11 0.92
C ASN A 54 9.42 -3.54 1.86
N SER A 55 9.16 -3.57 3.17
CA SER A 55 10.11 -3.14 4.21
C SER A 55 11.12 -4.26 4.46
N ARG A 56 12.16 -4.30 3.63
CA ARG A 56 13.23 -5.30 3.69
C ARG A 56 14.56 -4.68 3.31
N ASN A 57 15.64 -5.28 3.80
CA ASN A 57 16.98 -4.97 3.33
C ASN A 57 17.25 -5.79 2.05
N VAL A 58 17.78 -5.12 1.03
CA VAL A 58 18.21 -5.78 -0.21
C VAL A 58 19.72 -5.66 -0.33
N THR A 59 20.39 -6.79 -0.58
CA THR A 59 21.85 -6.88 -0.69
C THR A 59 22.32 -7.10 -2.12
N GLN A 60 21.39 -7.14 -3.08
CA GLN A 60 21.70 -7.37 -4.47
C GLN A 60 22.46 -6.15 -5.03
N ALA A 61 23.55 -6.40 -5.75
CA ALA A 61 24.41 -5.34 -6.29
C ALA A 61 23.83 -4.66 -7.54
N THR A 62 22.82 -5.24 -8.17
CA THR A 62 22.23 -4.78 -9.43
C THR A 62 20.71 -4.92 -9.40
N GLY A 63 20.03 -4.06 -10.16
CA GLY A 63 18.57 -4.03 -10.30
C GLY A 63 17.92 -2.93 -9.47
N ASP A 64 16.84 -2.37 -10.01
CA ASP A 64 16.07 -1.32 -9.35
C ASP A 64 15.01 -1.94 -8.43
N HIS A 65 14.69 -1.23 -7.34
CA HIS A 65 13.67 -1.65 -6.40
C HIS A 65 12.61 -0.56 -6.25
N THR A 66 11.36 -0.91 -6.54
CA THR A 66 10.20 -0.05 -6.25
C THR A 66 9.40 -0.66 -5.11
N ALA A 67 9.30 0.04 -3.99
CA ALA A 67 8.58 -0.46 -2.82
C ALA A 67 7.06 -0.46 -3.04
N VAL A 68 6.52 0.60 -3.64
CA VAL A 68 5.09 0.74 -3.98
C VAL A 68 4.98 1.49 -5.29
N SER A 69 4.10 1.03 -6.18
CA SER A 69 3.77 1.70 -7.44
C SER A 69 2.27 1.92 -7.50
N ILE A 70 1.82 3.17 -7.52
CA ILE A 70 0.41 3.54 -7.65
C ILE A 70 0.23 4.26 -8.98
N LYS A 71 -0.39 3.59 -9.94
CA LYS A 71 -0.52 4.06 -11.33
C LYS A 71 -1.95 3.83 -11.86
N PRO A 72 -2.99 4.39 -11.21
CA PRO A 72 -4.33 4.30 -11.74
C PRO A 72 -4.39 5.02 -13.09
N ASN A 73 -5.04 4.38 -14.06
CA ASN A 73 -5.29 4.93 -15.36
C ASN A 73 -6.75 4.67 -15.72
N LYS A 74 -7.45 5.69 -16.23
CA LYS A 74 -8.85 5.59 -16.64
C LYS A 74 -8.93 5.93 -18.13
N SER A 75 -9.40 4.98 -18.92
CA SER A 75 -9.57 5.11 -20.37
C SER A 75 -10.96 5.56 -20.80
N ALA A 76 -11.95 5.52 -19.89
CA ALA A 76 -13.33 5.88 -20.20
C ALA A 76 -13.55 7.39 -20.05
N ASP A 77 -14.04 8.01 -21.12
CA ASP A 77 -14.38 9.43 -21.18
C ASP A 77 -15.65 9.68 -20.35
N GLY A 78 -15.54 10.50 -19.30
CA GLY A 78 -16.64 10.81 -18.39
C GLY A 78 -16.19 11.54 -17.12
N THR A 79 -17.16 12.15 -16.42
CA THR A 79 -17.01 13.09 -15.28
C THR A 79 -16.32 12.58 -14.01
N GLY A 80 -15.72 11.39 -14.03
CA GLY A 80 -15.08 10.81 -12.84
C GLY A 80 -13.60 11.19 -12.71
N SER A 81 -13.18 11.54 -11.49
CA SER A 81 -11.79 11.87 -11.15
C SER A 81 -10.90 10.63 -10.98
N VAL A 82 -9.58 10.82 -11.10
CA VAL A 82 -8.57 9.81 -10.76
C VAL A 82 -7.74 10.33 -9.60
N THR A 83 -7.77 9.63 -8.46
CA THR A 83 -6.95 9.94 -7.30
C THR A 83 -5.81 8.92 -7.21
N GLY A 84 -4.56 9.40 -7.27
CA GLY A 84 -3.38 8.55 -7.15
C GLY A 84 -3.01 8.21 -5.71
N LEU A 85 -3.06 9.19 -4.81
CA LEU A 85 -2.76 9.02 -3.39
C LEU A 85 -3.54 10.05 -2.58
N GLU A 86 -4.28 9.59 -1.57
CA GLU A 86 -4.95 10.45 -0.59
C GLU A 86 -4.46 10.07 0.81
N VAL A 87 -3.93 11.05 1.56
CA VAL A 87 -3.41 10.86 2.91
C VAL A 87 -3.92 11.96 3.82
N SER A 88 -4.67 11.61 4.87
CA SER A 88 -5.40 12.58 5.69
C SER A 88 -5.43 12.24 7.19
N PRO A 89 -4.26 12.09 7.87
CA PRO A 89 -4.21 11.89 9.31
C PRO A 89 -4.76 13.11 10.04
N ARG A 90 -5.52 12.89 11.12
CA ARG A 90 -6.20 13.94 11.90
C ARG A 90 -6.35 13.54 13.36
N PHE A 91 -6.41 14.52 14.26
CA PHE A 91 -6.99 14.33 15.59
C PHE A 91 -8.51 14.51 15.51
N ALA A 92 -9.25 13.75 16.33
CA ALA A 92 -10.70 13.93 16.42
C ALA A 92 -11.04 15.28 17.05
N ALA A 93 -12.22 15.82 16.77
CA ALA A 93 -12.69 17.05 17.39
C ALA A 93 -12.67 16.91 18.93
N GLY A 94 -12.12 17.92 19.63
CA GLY A 94 -11.99 17.91 21.08
C GLY A 94 -10.84 17.06 21.63
N SER A 95 -10.00 16.45 20.79
CA SER A 95 -8.81 15.71 21.22
C SER A 95 -7.52 16.51 20.99
N GLY A 96 -6.62 16.49 21.97
CA GLY A 96 -5.26 17.01 21.83
C GLY A 96 -4.29 15.92 21.39
N GLY A 97 -3.22 16.28 20.69
CA GLY A 97 -2.19 15.32 20.30
C GLY A 97 -0.86 15.97 19.93
N GLY A 98 0.18 15.14 19.83
CA GLY A 98 1.56 15.60 19.66
C GLY A 98 1.89 16.04 18.23
N ASN A 99 1.94 15.10 17.28
CA ASN A 99 2.37 15.37 15.91
C ASN A 99 1.52 14.59 14.89
N LEU A 100 1.18 15.23 13.76
CA LEU A 100 0.64 14.57 12.58
C LEU A 100 1.67 14.66 11.44
N ARG A 101 1.96 13.54 10.80
CA ARG A 101 2.80 13.47 9.60
C ARG A 101 2.06 12.66 8.56
N ALA A 102 1.67 13.31 7.46
CA ALA A 102 0.98 12.65 6.35
C ALA A 102 1.98 11.83 5.52
N ILE A 103 2.98 12.50 4.97
CA ILE A 103 4.06 11.86 4.20
C ILE A 103 5.38 12.40 4.77
N LEU A 104 6.28 11.49 5.14
CA LEU A 104 7.66 11.82 5.49
C LEU A 104 8.56 11.24 4.40
N ALA A 105 9.19 12.11 3.62
CA ALA A 105 10.25 11.72 2.69
C ALA A 105 11.59 12.04 3.34
N ASP A 106 12.37 11.01 3.65
CA ASP A 106 13.70 11.12 4.25
C ASP A 106 14.68 10.21 3.49
N PRO A 107 14.97 10.53 2.22
CA PRO A 107 15.88 9.72 1.44
C PRO A 107 17.32 9.93 1.94
N VAL A 108 18.04 8.84 2.12
CA VAL A 108 19.43 8.86 2.60
C VAL A 108 20.31 8.12 1.61
N LEU A 109 21.22 8.85 0.97
CA LEU A 109 22.28 8.29 0.14
C LEU A 109 23.57 8.23 0.95
N LYS A 110 24.23 7.06 0.98
CA LYS A 110 25.46 6.85 1.74
C LYS A 110 26.54 6.28 0.83
N ALA A 111 27.74 6.85 0.90
CA ALA A 111 28.93 6.27 0.27
C ALA A 111 29.57 5.26 1.24
N SER A 112 30.12 4.17 0.69
CA SER A 112 31.07 3.34 1.43
C SER A 112 32.44 4.03 1.54
N THR A 113 32.85 4.75 0.49
CA THR A 113 34.07 5.56 0.39
C THR A 113 33.92 6.63 -0.70
N GLY A 114 34.57 7.80 -0.56
CA GLY A 114 34.63 8.85 -1.60
C GLY A 114 33.38 9.74 -1.69
N ASP A 115 33.34 10.57 -2.72
CA ASP A 115 32.24 11.52 -2.96
C ASP A 115 30.99 10.84 -3.55
N LEU A 116 29.82 11.29 -3.12
CA LEU A 116 28.53 10.88 -3.70
C LEU A 116 28.25 11.67 -4.97
N THR A 117 28.09 10.98 -6.10
CA THR A 117 27.73 11.57 -7.40
C THR A 117 26.25 11.37 -7.77
N GLY A 118 25.50 10.62 -6.96
CA GLY A 118 24.09 10.30 -7.22
C GLY A 118 23.13 11.44 -6.84
N GLN A 119 22.03 11.55 -7.59
CA GLN A 119 20.94 12.47 -7.25
C GLN A 119 20.04 11.85 -6.17
N VAL A 120 19.65 12.67 -5.19
CA VAL A 120 18.64 12.32 -4.20
C VAL A 120 17.42 13.20 -4.41
N VAL A 121 16.28 12.58 -4.71
CA VAL A 121 15.01 13.28 -4.92
C VAL A 121 13.99 12.73 -3.92
N ALA A 122 13.51 13.61 -3.03
CA ALA A 122 12.49 13.25 -2.06
C ALA A 122 11.09 13.23 -2.68
N VAL A 123 10.79 14.22 -3.53
CA VAL A 123 9.54 14.35 -4.28
C VAL A 123 9.86 15.00 -5.63
N GLU A 124 9.33 14.44 -6.71
CA GLU A 124 9.37 15.01 -8.07
C GLU A 124 7.93 15.13 -8.58
N CYS A 125 7.63 16.26 -9.22
CA CYS A 125 6.35 16.49 -9.87
C CYS A 125 6.61 17.02 -11.27
N ASN A 126 6.16 16.27 -12.28
CA ASN A 126 6.25 16.64 -13.68
C ASN A 126 4.83 17.00 -14.16
N ILE A 127 4.68 18.18 -14.76
CA ILE A 127 3.41 18.74 -15.23
C ILE A 127 3.44 18.80 -16.76
#